data_AF-A0A7K7R466-F1
#
_entry.id   AF-A0A7K7R466-F1
#
_cell.length_a   1.000
_cell.length_b   1.000
_cell.length_c   1.000
_cell.angle_alpha   90.00
_cell.angle_beta   90.00
_cell.angle_gamma   90.00
#
_symmetry.space_group_name_H-M   'P 1'
#
loop_
_entity.id
_entity.type
_entity.pdbx_description
1 polymer ?
#
loop_
_entity_poly.entity_id
_entity_poly.type
_entity_poly.pdbx_seq_one_letter_code
_entity_poly.pdbx_strand_id
1 'polypeptide(L)'
;SLLPPLLALLCLGVADPNPDPDRDPDEPWCPYKVGGDGAAAARLCFRPPARGFQCSARGCRAHRSAGGALVANVLRNGSVLLQWGLRHWGPPPRPAAALRGFALNCSWDGTYTRFPCDSVELGAACRDYLLAEAHGSVRYRLCLQPRYAPPRPAPPAQCVEFRVEPAAMRDIVVAMTAVGGSICVMLVFICLLVAYITENLMSPALSRGGHAAAA
;
A
#
# COMPACT_ATOMS: atom_id res chain seq x y z
N SER A 1 -10.56 -38.53 9.27
CA SER A 1 -10.54 -37.11 9.67
C SER A 1 -9.59 -36.37 8.74
N LEU A 2 -9.89 -35.96 7.50
CA LEU A 2 -11.06 -35.28 6.92
C LEU A 2 -11.35 -33.91 7.56
N LEU A 3 -10.55 -32.91 7.16
CA LEU A 3 -10.88 -31.48 6.93
C LEU A 3 -9.60 -30.76 6.44
N PRO A 4 -9.68 -29.74 5.57
CA PRO A 4 -9.09 -29.79 4.22
C PRO A 4 -7.99 -28.74 3.96
N PRO A 5 -7.26 -28.86 2.84
CA PRO A 5 -6.30 -27.86 2.37
C PRO A 5 -7.05 -26.67 1.74
N LEU A 6 -7.48 -25.72 2.57
CA LEU A 6 -8.10 -24.45 2.12
C LEU A 6 -7.07 -23.32 1.96
N LEU A 7 -5.76 -23.63 2.03
CA LEU A 7 -4.66 -22.66 1.98
C LEU A 7 -4.03 -22.49 0.58
N ALA A 8 -4.70 -22.97 -0.47
CA ALA A 8 -4.41 -22.56 -1.85
C ALA A 8 -5.24 -21.32 -2.19
N LEU A 9 -5.03 -20.23 -1.43
CA LEU A 9 -5.63 -18.93 -1.69
C LEU A 9 -5.13 -18.40 -3.03
N LEU A 10 -6.01 -18.46 -4.02
CA LEU A 10 -6.31 -17.45 -5.04
C LEU A 10 -5.25 -16.32 -5.19
N CYS A 11 -4.68 -16.25 -6.39
CA CYS A 11 -3.96 -15.10 -6.94
C CYS A 11 -4.35 -13.79 -6.26
N LEU A 12 -3.39 -13.09 -5.64
CA LEU A 12 -3.53 -11.86 -4.81
C LEU A 12 -4.31 -10.71 -5.47
N GLY A 13 -5.60 -10.93 -5.60
CA GLY A 13 -6.67 -10.05 -5.98
C GLY A 13 -7.89 -10.80 -5.47
N VAL A 14 -8.53 -10.27 -4.43
CA VAL A 14 -9.82 -10.77 -3.97
C VAL A 14 -10.79 -10.63 -5.14
N ALA A 15 -10.88 -11.65 -5.98
CA ALA A 15 -12.10 -11.99 -6.65
C ALA A 15 -12.96 -12.59 -5.55
N ASP A 16 -13.82 -11.77 -4.97
CA ASP A 16 -14.92 -12.30 -4.18
C ASP A 16 -15.63 -13.33 -5.07
N PRO A 17 -15.75 -14.61 -4.66
CA PRO A 17 -16.45 -15.62 -5.44
C PRO A 17 -17.94 -15.29 -5.59
N ASN A 18 -18.43 -14.27 -4.86
CA ASN A 18 -19.74 -13.70 -5.10
C ASN A 18 -19.62 -12.58 -6.15
N PRO A 19 -20.16 -12.75 -7.38
CA PRO A 19 -20.28 -11.63 -8.30
C PRO A 19 -21.09 -10.54 -7.59
N ASP A 20 -20.52 -9.34 -7.50
CA ASP A 20 -21.22 -8.17 -7.00
C ASP A 20 -22.56 -8.05 -7.77
N PRO A 21 -23.71 -8.22 -7.10
CA PRO A 21 -25.01 -8.32 -7.77
C PRO A 21 -25.42 -7.02 -8.46
N ASP A 22 -24.77 -5.89 -8.13
CA ASP A 22 -24.98 -4.60 -8.78
C ASP A 22 -24.05 -4.37 -10.00
N ARG A 23 -23.24 -5.36 -10.38
CA ARG A 23 -22.25 -5.16 -11.44
C ARG A 23 -22.85 -5.25 -12.83
N ASP A 24 -22.54 -4.24 -13.63
CA ASP A 24 -22.88 -4.19 -15.05
C ASP A 24 -22.21 -5.37 -15.80
N PRO A 25 -22.98 -6.28 -16.45
CA PRO A 25 -22.42 -7.38 -17.22
C PRO A 25 -21.55 -6.91 -18.40
N ASP A 26 -21.68 -5.65 -18.82
CA ASP A 26 -20.86 -5.06 -19.89
C ASP A 26 -19.55 -4.44 -19.38
N GLU A 27 -19.24 -4.51 -18.08
CA GLU A 27 -18.02 -3.91 -17.55
C GLU A 27 -16.75 -4.65 -18.06
N PRO A 28 -15.82 -3.94 -18.76
CA PRO A 28 -14.70 -4.61 -19.39
C PRO A 28 -13.67 -5.05 -18.37
N TRP A 29 -13.40 -6.35 -18.35
CA TRP A 29 -12.36 -6.96 -17.54
C TRP A 29 -10.96 -6.67 -18.11
N CYS A 30 -9.99 -6.51 -17.22
CA CYS A 30 -8.57 -6.52 -17.55
C CYS A 30 -7.99 -7.92 -17.34
N PRO A 31 -7.68 -8.67 -18.42
CA PRO A 31 -6.94 -9.93 -18.33
C PRO A 31 -5.45 -9.66 -18.14
N TYR A 32 -4.82 -10.35 -17.19
CA TYR A 32 -3.38 -10.26 -16.95
C TYR A 32 -2.80 -11.61 -16.52
N LYS A 33 -1.50 -11.78 -16.73
CA LYS A 33 -0.75 -12.98 -16.40
C LYS A 33 0.54 -12.57 -15.71
N VAL A 34 0.78 -13.12 -14.53
CA VAL A 34 2.02 -12.89 -13.76
C VAL A 34 3.01 -13.98 -14.14
N GLY A 35 4.18 -13.58 -14.63
CA GLY A 35 5.30 -14.44 -14.98
C GLY A 35 6.32 -14.47 -13.85
N GLY A 36 6.56 -15.67 -13.30
CA GLY A 36 7.63 -15.96 -12.35
C GLY A 36 8.55 -17.07 -12.86
N ASP A 37 9.72 -17.21 -12.22
CA ASP A 37 10.72 -18.24 -12.51
C ASP A 37 10.23 -19.62 -12.06
N GLY A 38 9.32 -20.21 -12.84
CA GLY A 38 8.80 -21.55 -12.61
C GLY A 38 7.76 -21.90 -13.65
N ALA A 39 8.02 -22.95 -14.43
CA ALA A 39 7.16 -23.46 -15.51
C ALA A 39 5.79 -24.03 -15.05
N ALA A 40 5.32 -23.67 -13.86
CA ALA A 40 3.93 -23.88 -13.47
C ALA A 40 3.08 -22.89 -14.28
N ALA A 41 2.20 -23.41 -15.14
CA ALA A 41 1.36 -22.66 -16.07
C ALA A 41 0.88 -21.33 -15.46
N ALA A 42 1.54 -20.23 -15.84
CA ALA A 42 1.24 -18.92 -15.29
C ALA A 42 -0.24 -18.59 -15.58
N ARG A 43 -1.02 -18.48 -14.50
CA ARG A 43 -2.47 -18.43 -14.53
C ARG A 43 -2.93 -17.09 -15.08
N LEU A 44 -3.90 -17.13 -16.00
CA LEU A 44 -4.59 -15.94 -16.47
C LEU A 44 -5.57 -15.46 -15.39
N CYS A 45 -5.43 -14.21 -14.99
CA CYS A 45 -6.26 -13.55 -13.98
C CYS A 45 -7.08 -12.44 -14.64
N PHE A 46 -8.21 -12.10 -14.03
CA PHE A 46 -9.09 -11.03 -14.51
C PHE A 46 -9.40 -10.09 -13.36
N ARG A 47 -9.32 -8.78 -13.61
CA ARG A 47 -9.62 -7.75 -12.62
C ARG A 47 -10.47 -6.64 -13.24
N PRO A 48 -11.47 -6.10 -12.53
CA PRO A 48 -12.17 -4.90 -12.97
C PRO A 48 -11.24 -3.68 -12.88
N PRO A 49 -11.27 -2.76 -13.86
CA PRO A 49 -10.46 -1.56 -13.83
C PRO A 49 -10.93 -0.60 -12.72
N ALA A 50 -9.99 -0.02 -11.98
CA ALA A 50 -10.27 1.04 -11.02
C ALA A 50 -10.51 2.38 -11.76
N ARG A 51 -11.71 2.52 -12.33
CA ARG A 51 -12.14 3.73 -13.02
C ARG A 51 -12.29 4.89 -12.04
N GLY A 52 -11.92 6.10 -12.47
CA GLY A 52 -12.11 7.31 -11.69
C GLY A 52 -11.29 7.41 -10.40
N PHE A 53 -10.41 6.44 -10.11
CA PHE A 53 -9.51 6.52 -8.96
C PHE A 53 -8.63 7.75 -9.08
N GLN A 54 -8.68 8.61 -8.06
CA GLN A 54 -7.86 9.80 -7.93
C GLN A 54 -7.10 9.72 -6.63
N CYS A 55 -5.78 9.87 -6.73
CA CYS A 55 -4.95 9.80 -5.56
C CYS A 55 -5.08 11.07 -4.71
N SER A 56 -5.73 10.96 -3.54
CA SER A 56 -5.76 12.03 -2.55
C SER A 56 -4.49 12.01 -1.70
N ALA A 57 -3.88 13.17 -1.46
CA ALA A 57 -2.66 13.28 -0.65
C ALA A 57 -2.82 12.73 0.78
N ARG A 58 -4.06 12.65 1.29
CA ARG A 58 -4.37 12.04 2.57
C ARG A 58 -4.34 10.52 2.54
N GLY A 59 -4.59 9.86 1.41
CA GLY A 59 -4.71 8.40 1.31
C GLY A 59 -3.62 7.71 0.51
N CYS A 60 -2.85 8.46 -0.28
CA CYS A 60 -1.84 7.89 -1.17
C CYS A 60 -0.84 8.93 -1.65
N ARG A 61 0.23 8.45 -2.28
CA ARG A 61 1.27 9.23 -2.92
C ARG A 61 1.42 8.84 -4.38
N ALA A 62 1.24 9.80 -5.28
CA ALA A 62 1.39 9.57 -6.71
C ALA A 62 2.83 9.84 -7.17
N HIS A 63 3.39 8.89 -7.90
CA HIS A 63 4.70 8.98 -8.57
C HIS A 63 4.48 8.89 -10.08
N ARG A 64 5.18 9.70 -10.87
CA ARG A 64 5.00 9.75 -12.34
C ARG A 64 6.29 9.38 -13.05
N SER A 65 6.18 8.72 -14.19
CA SER A 65 7.31 8.57 -15.13
C SER A 65 7.72 9.93 -15.69
N ALA A 66 8.94 10.03 -16.21
CA ALA A 66 9.45 11.27 -16.83
C ALA A 66 8.54 11.79 -17.98
N GLY A 67 7.90 10.88 -18.72
CA GLY A 67 6.94 11.21 -19.78
C GLY A 67 5.49 11.40 -19.31
N GLY A 68 5.23 11.26 -18.00
CA GLY A 68 3.90 11.42 -17.39
C GLY A 68 2.88 10.33 -17.75
N ALA A 69 3.25 9.36 -18.56
CA ALA A 69 2.33 8.38 -19.11
C ALA A 69 1.98 7.23 -18.16
N LEU A 70 2.89 6.94 -17.23
CA LEU A 70 2.73 5.94 -16.18
C LEU A 70 2.70 6.64 -14.83
N VAL A 71 1.68 6.32 -14.04
CA VAL A 71 1.50 6.81 -12.68
C VAL A 71 1.44 5.63 -11.73
N ALA A 72 2.23 5.64 -10.67
CA ALA A 72 2.13 4.71 -9.55
C ALA A 72 1.52 5.44 -8.35
N ASN A 73 0.35 5.01 -7.91
CA ASN A 73 -0.31 5.53 -6.73
C ASN A 73 -0.03 4.57 -5.57
N VAL A 74 0.90 4.95 -4.69
CA VAL A 74 1.26 4.18 -3.50
C VAL A 74 0.23 4.46 -2.42
N LEU A 75 -0.55 3.45 -2.05
CA LEU A 75 -1.62 3.53 -1.06
C LEU A 75 -1.03 3.31 0.34
N ARG A 76 -1.70 3.84 1.38
CA ARG A 76 -1.26 3.67 2.77
C ARG A 76 -1.20 2.22 3.25
N ASN A 77 -1.99 1.33 2.64
CA ASN A 77 -1.98 -0.10 2.95
C ASN A 77 -0.79 -0.84 2.33
N GLY A 78 0.13 -0.14 1.66
CA GLY A 78 1.31 -0.74 1.02
C GLY A 78 1.06 -1.24 -0.41
N SER A 79 -0.19 -1.28 -0.87
CA SER A 79 -0.50 -1.64 -2.25
C SER A 79 -0.22 -0.46 -3.21
N VAL A 80 0.05 -0.78 -4.48
CA VAL A 80 0.39 0.22 -5.49
C VAL A 80 -0.51 0.06 -6.70
N LEU A 81 -1.34 1.06 -6.96
CA LEU A 81 -2.18 1.11 -8.15
C LEU A 81 -1.44 1.84 -9.27
N LEU A 82 -1.03 1.10 -10.29
CA LEU A 82 -0.50 1.66 -11.52
C LEU A 82 -1.65 2.05 -12.46
N GLN A 83 -1.55 3.23 -13.05
CA GLN A 83 -2.49 3.75 -14.05
C GLN A 83 -1.71 4.36 -15.21
N TRP A 84 -2.20 4.15 -16.44
CA TRP A 84 -1.53 4.70 -17.63
C TRP A 84 -2.50 5.13 -18.73
N GLY A 85 -2.02 6.04 -19.57
CA GLY A 85 -2.73 6.52 -20.74
C GLY A 85 -1.88 6.42 -22.00
N LEU A 86 -2.43 5.85 -23.06
CA LEU A 86 -1.74 5.68 -24.36
C LEU A 86 -1.36 7.02 -25.02
N ARG A 87 -2.07 8.12 -24.71
CA ARG A 87 -1.86 9.44 -25.33
C ARG A 87 -0.45 9.98 -25.13
N HIS A 88 0.21 9.59 -24.04
CA HIS A 88 1.54 10.07 -23.68
C HIS A 88 2.68 9.21 -24.27
N TRP A 89 2.36 8.11 -24.97
CA TRP A 89 3.34 7.30 -25.73
C TRP A 89 3.48 7.75 -27.19
N GLY A 90 2.84 8.86 -27.56
CA GLY A 90 2.79 9.38 -28.92
C GLY A 90 1.41 9.28 -29.55
N PRO A 91 1.24 9.72 -30.81
CA PRO A 91 -0.04 9.70 -31.50
C PRO A 91 -0.59 8.27 -31.57
N PRO A 92 -1.90 8.07 -31.29
CA PRO A 92 -2.51 6.76 -31.34
C PRO A 92 -2.39 6.18 -32.75
N PRO A 93 -1.86 4.95 -32.92
CA PRO A 93 -1.68 4.38 -34.24
C PRO A 93 -3.05 4.12 -34.88
N ARG A 94 -3.21 4.57 -36.12
CA ARG A 94 -4.26 4.08 -37.01
C ARG A 94 -3.70 2.87 -37.79
N PRO A 95 -4.43 1.75 -37.86
CA PRO A 95 -5.64 1.43 -37.09
C PRO A 95 -5.33 1.04 -35.62
N ALA A 96 -6.29 1.29 -34.72
CA ALA A 96 -6.23 0.95 -33.29
C ALA A 96 -6.03 -0.55 -33.01
N ALA A 97 -6.22 -1.40 -34.04
CA ALA A 97 -6.06 -2.85 -34.02
C ALA A 97 -4.61 -3.34 -33.82
N ALA A 98 -3.63 -2.44 -33.80
CA ALA A 98 -2.24 -2.84 -33.60
C ALA A 98 -1.89 -3.16 -32.14
N LEU A 99 -2.59 -2.62 -31.13
CA LEU A 99 -2.22 -2.84 -29.73
C LEU A 99 -2.63 -4.25 -29.29
N ARG A 100 -1.66 -5.07 -28.87
CA ARG A 100 -1.90 -6.42 -28.35
C ARG A 100 -2.01 -6.45 -26.83
N GLY A 101 -1.32 -5.54 -26.15
CA GLY A 101 -1.28 -5.51 -24.70
C GLY A 101 -0.14 -4.67 -24.16
N PHE A 102 0.24 -4.96 -22.93
CA PHE A 102 1.33 -4.31 -22.23
C PHE A 102 2.19 -5.35 -21.52
N ALA A 103 3.49 -5.11 -21.48
CA ALA A 103 4.41 -5.83 -20.60
C ALA A 103 4.83 -4.90 -19.47
N LEU A 104 4.65 -5.33 -18.24
CA LEU A 104 5.10 -4.66 -17.04
C LEU A 104 6.27 -5.44 -16.48
N ASN A 105 7.44 -4.82 -16.43
CA ASN A 105 8.60 -5.40 -15.79
C ASN A 105 8.82 -4.78 -14.41
N CYS A 106 9.19 -5.62 -13.45
CA CYS A 106 9.37 -5.25 -12.06
C CYS A 106 10.82 -5.46 -11.64
N SER A 107 11.37 -4.46 -10.96
CA SER A 107 12.65 -4.60 -10.27
C SER A 107 12.66 -3.76 -9.00
N TRP A 108 13.49 -4.15 -8.04
CA TRP A 108 13.75 -3.36 -6.85
C TRP A 108 15.25 -3.31 -6.55
N ASP A 109 15.69 -2.18 -6.01
CA ASP A 109 17.08 -1.98 -5.65
C ASP A 109 17.34 -2.53 -4.24
N GLY A 110 18.24 -3.50 -4.14
CA GLY A 110 18.88 -3.89 -2.88
C GLY A 110 20.09 -3.00 -2.57
N THR A 111 20.82 -3.33 -1.50
CA THR A 111 21.94 -2.51 -1.03
C THR A 111 23.08 -2.40 -2.04
N TYR A 112 23.33 -3.47 -2.82
CA TYR A 112 24.48 -3.55 -3.74
C TYR A 112 24.11 -4.02 -5.14
N THR A 113 22.87 -4.49 -5.34
CA THR A 113 22.42 -5.09 -6.60
C THR A 113 20.94 -4.81 -6.82
N ARG A 114 20.49 -4.88 -8.07
CA ARG A 114 19.07 -4.81 -8.44
C ARG A 114 18.54 -6.22 -8.61
N PHE A 115 17.38 -6.49 -8.02
CA PHE A 115 16.71 -7.77 -8.11
C PHE A 115 15.47 -7.66 -8.99
N PRO A 116 15.26 -8.59 -9.95
CA PRO A 116 14.01 -8.68 -10.67
C PRO A 116 12.90 -9.18 -9.75
N CYS A 117 11.67 -8.76 -10.02
CA CYS A 117 10.44 -9.34 -9.46
C CYS A 117 9.55 -9.81 -10.61
N ASP A 118 8.45 -10.49 -10.27
CA ASP A 118 7.54 -11.06 -11.26
C ASP A 118 7.11 -10.03 -12.31
N SER A 119 7.27 -10.43 -13.58
CA SER A 119 6.81 -9.64 -14.72
C SER A 119 5.33 -9.89 -14.95
N VAL A 120 4.63 -8.94 -15.57
CA VAL A 120 3.19 -9.07 -15.82
C VAL A 120 2.87 -8.76 -17.28
N GLU A 121 2.18 -9.67 -17.93
CA GLU A 121 1.60 -9.46 -19.26
C GLU A 121 0.14 -9.05 -19.10
N LEU A 122 -0.25 -7.95 -19.72
CA LEU A 122 -1.60 -7.39 -19.63
C LEU A 122 -2.24 -7.29 -21.01
N GLY A 123 -3.54 -7.55 -21.09
CA GLY A 123 -4.30 -7.40 -22.32
C GLY A 123 -4.46 -5.95 -22.80
N ALA A 124 -4.84 -5.76 -24.06
CA ALA A 124 -5.01 -4.45 -24.67
C ALA A 124 -6.12 -3.58 -24.01
N ALA A 125 -7.06 -4.19 -23.31
CA ALA A 125 -8.13 -3.51 -22.58
C ALA A 125 -7.66 -2.89 -21.26
N CYS A 126 -6.56 -3.39 -20.68
CA CYS A 126 -6.07 -2.96 -19.38
C CYS A 126 -5.59 -1.49 -19.40
N ARG A 127 -5.98 -0.73 -18.38
CA ARG A 127 -5.55 0.68 -18.18
C ARG A 127 -4.91 0.91 -16.81
N ASP A 128 -4.99 -0.10 -15.96
CA ASP A 128 -4.46 -0.08 -14.61
C ASP A 128 -4.04 -1.50 -14.17
N TYR A 129 -3.23 -1.56 -13.12
CA TYR A 129 -2.78 -2.80 -12.49
C TYR A 129 -2.55 -2.55 -11.00
N LEU A 130 -2.97 -3.48 -10.15
CA LEU A 130 -2.78 -3.39 -8.71
C LEU A 130 -1.68 -4.35 -8.27
N LEU A 131 -0.58 -3.80 -7.75
CA LEU A 131 0.42 -4.56 -7.03
C LEU A 131 -0.01 -4.64 -5.56
N ALA A 132 -0.53 -5.79 -5.12
CA ALA A 132 -1.11 -5.96 -3.79
C ALA A 132 -0.06 -5.86 -2.67
N GLU A 133 1.08 -6.52 -2.83
CA GLU A 133 2.10 -6.65 -1.79
C GLU A 133 3.45 -6.11 -2.26
N ALA A 134 3.69 -4.81 -2.06
CA ALA A 134 5.01 -4.23 -2.25
C ALA A 134 5.78 -4.28 -0.92
N HIS A 135 7.04 -4.72 -0.97
CA HIS A 135 7.92 -4.73 0.19
C HIS A 135 8.19 -3.29 0.66
N GLY A 136 8.06 -3.07 1.97
CA GLY A 136 8.40 -1.78 2.57
C GLY A 136 9.89 -1.45 2.43
N SER A 137 10.21 -0.16 2.43
CA SER A 137 11.57 0.38 2.57
C SER A 137 12.55 0.13 1.39
N VAL A 138 12.14 -0.57 0.33
CA VAL A 138 12.96 -0.73 -0.89
C VAL A 138 12.53 0.23 -2.00
N ARG A 139 13.45 0.54 -2.92
CA ARG A 139 13.17 1.36 -4.11
C ARG A 139 12.70 0.44 -5.23
N TYR A 140 11.42 0.52 -5.57
CA TYR A 140 10.87 -0.17 -6.73
C TYR A 140 11.07 0.66 -7.99
N ARG A 141 11.27 -0.05 -9.10
CA ARG A 141 11.26 0.44 -10.46
C ARG A 141 10.37 -0.46 -11.31
N LEU A 142 9.22 0.09 -11.69
CA LEU A 142 8.24 -0.57 -12.55
C LEU A 142 8.28 0.06 -13.93
N CYS A 143 8.49 -0.74 -14.96
CA CYS A 143 8.58 -0.29 -16.35
C CYS A 143 7.46 -0.89 -17.19
N LEU A 144 6.60 -0.04 -17.74
CA LEU A 144 5.50 -0.44 -18.63
C LEU A 144 5.88 -0.23 -20.09
N GLN A 145 5.69 -1.26 -20.92
CA GLN A 145 5.91 -1.22 -22.36
C GLN A 145 4.67 -1.68 -23.13
N PRO A 146 4.08 -0.81 -23.98
CA PRO A 146 3.06 -1.22 -24.94
C PRO A 146 3.59 -2.28 -25.92
N ARG A 147 2.78 -3.29 -26.23
CA ARG A 147 3.09 -4.34 -27.21
C ARG A 147 2.17 -4.18 -28.41
N TYR A 148 2.77 -3.95 -29.58
CA TYR A 148 2.03 -3.87 -30.84
C TYR A 148 2.23 -5.14 -31.67
N ALA A 149 1.28 -5.44 -32.55
CA ALA A 149 1.41 -6.50 -33.53
C ALA A 149 2.55 -6.19 -34.52
N PRO A 150 3.32 -7.21 -34.95
CA PRO A 150 4.28 -7.07 -36.04
C PRO A 150 3.62 -6.45 -37.29
N PRO A 151 4.36 -5.67 -38.10
CA PRO A 151 5.82 -5.46 -38.06
C PRO A 151 6.26 -4.34 -37.11
N ARG A 152 5.37 -3.78 -36.27
CA ARG A 152 5.67 -2.58 -35.49
C ARG A 152 6.59 -2.88 -34.30
N PRO A 153 7.73 -2.18 -34.16
CA PRO A 153 8.56 -2.26 -32.97
C PRO A 153 7.82 -1.76 -31.73
N ALA A 154 8.10 -2.37 -30.57
CA ALA A 154 7.59 -1.87 -29.31
C ALA A 154 8.25 -0.51 -28.99
N PRO A 155 7.47 0.52 -28.58
CA PRO A 155 8.03 1.79 -28.15
C PRO A 155 8.87 1.62 -26.89
N PRO A 156 9.68 2.62 -26.50
CA PRO A 156 10.43 2.58 -25.25
C PRO A 156 9.49 2.42 -24.05
N ALA A 157 9.94 1.63 -23.07
CA ALA A 157 9.25 1.47 -21.82
C ALA A 157 9.27 2.78 -21.02
N GLN A 158 8.17 3.09 -20.32
CA GLN A 158 8.20 4.16 -19.33
C GLN A 158 8.28 3.56 -17.94
N CYS A 159 9.26 4.02 -17.19
CA CYS A 159 9.53 3.56 -15.85
C CYS A 159 9.08 4.59 -14.82
N VAL A 160 8.48 4.11 -13.75
CA VAL A 160 8.19 4.87 -12.55
C VAL A 160 8.94 4.25 -11.39
N GLU A 161 9.48 5.10 -10.53
CA GLU A 161 10.24 4.68 -9.37
C GLU A 161 9.66 5.28 -8.10
N PHE A 162 9.45 4.44 -7.09
CA PHE A 162 8.80 4.80 -5.84
C PHE A 162 9.34 3.96 -4.68
N ARG A 163 9.04 4.39 -3.46
CA ARG A 163 9.27 3.62 -2.23
C ARG A 163 7.94 3.46 -1.52
N VAL A 164 7.73 2.30 -0.92
CA VAL A 164 6.57 2.06 -0.07
C VAL A 164 6.99 2.25 1.37
N GLU A 165 6.30 3.14 2.07
CA GLU A 165 6.49 3.30 3.50
C GLU A 165 6.06 2.00 4.23
N PRO A 166 6.91 1.45 5.13
CA PRO A 166 6.57 0.23 5.85
C PRO A 166 5.35 0.46 6.75
N ALA A 167 4.29 -0.33 6.55
CA ALA A 167 3.05 -0.25 7.33
C ALA A 167 3.28 -0.43 8.85
N ALA A 168 4.27 -1.25 9.24
CA ALA A 168 4.49 -1.65 10.63
C ALA A 168 5.21 -0.61 11.51
N MET A 169 5.93 0.36 10.95
CA MET A 169 6.87 1.17 11.75
C MET A 169 6.22 2.38 12.44
N ARG A 170 5.00 2.78 12.07
CA ARG A 170 4.33 3.94 12.69
C ARG A 170 3.36 3.53 13.78
N ASP A 171 2.55 2.50 13.56
CA ASP A 171 1.48 2.16 14.50
C ASP A 171 2.02 1.53 15.79
N ILE A 172 3.12 0.77 15.71
CA ILE A 172 3.77 0.19 16.90
C ILE A 172 4.44 1.28 17.76
N VAL A 173 5.17 2.21 17.15
CA VAL A 173 5.86 3.29 17.89
C VAL A 173 4.87 4.30 18.46
N VAL A 174 3.79 4.62 17.74
CA VAL A 174 2.71 5.48 18.25
C VAL A 174 1.98 4.79 19.39
N ALA A 175 1.71 3.48 19.30
CA ALA A 175 1.15 2.72 20.41
C ALA A 175 2.09 2.66 21.62
N MET A 176 3.38 2.41 21.44
CA MET A 176 4.36 2.35 22.53
C MET A 176 4.62 3.71 23.20
N THR A 177 4.66 4.80 22.42
CA THR A 177 4.83 6.16 22.95
C THR A 177 3.53 6.68 23.60
N ALA A 178 2.35 6.35 23.07
CA ALA A 178 1.08 6.68 23.70
C ALA A 178 0.87 5.90 25.02
N VAL A 179 1.17 4.59 25.03
CA VAL A 179 1.08 3.77 26.25
C VAL A 179 2.12 4.22 27.27
N GLY A 180 3.39 4.41 26.89
CA GLY A 180 4.43 4.90 27.80
C GLY A 180 4.15 6.30 28.34
N GLY A 181 3.67 7.22 27.50
CA GLY A 181 3.30 8.57 27.91
C GLY A 181 2.11 8.61 28.87
N SER A 182 1.09 7.81 28.62
CA SER A 182 -0.09 7.73 29.50
C SER A 182 0.24 7.16 30.89
N ILE A 183 1.12 6.15 30.96
CA ILE A 183 1.61 5.59 32.23
C ILE A 183 2.38 6.64 33.03
N CYS A 184 3.30 7.37 32.38
CA CYS A 184 4.08 8.42 33.06
C CYS A 184 3.17 9.53 33.62
N VAL A 185 2.19 10.00 32.85
CA VAL A 185 1.23 11.01 33.32
C VAL A 185 0.40 10.49 34.49
N MET A 186 -0.09 9.24 34.39
CA MET A 186 -0.87 8.61 35.46
C MET A 186 -0.06 8.50 36.76
N LEU A 187 1.22 8.09 36.69
CA LEU A 187 2.09 7.99 37.87
C LEU A 187 2.34 9.36 38.52
N VAL A 188 2.51 10.43 37.73
CA VAL A 188 2.65 11.79 38.27
C VAL A 188 1.39 12.21 39.03
N PHE A 189 0.20 11.96 38.47
CA PHE A 189 -1.05 12.24 39.16
C PHE A 189 -1.20 11.44 40.47
N ILE A 190 -0.85 10.15 40.47
CA ILE A 190 -0.89 9.32 41.68
C ILE A 190 0.09 9.86 42.73
N CYS A 191 1.32 10.20 42.36
CA CYS A 191 2.31 10.75 43.28
C CYS A 191 1.84 12.09 43.89
N LEU A 192 1.27 12.98 43.07
CA LEU A 192 0.70 14.24 43.56
C LEU A 192 -0.51 14.00 44.47
N LEU A 193 -1.37 13.04 44.15
CA LEU A 193 -2.53 12.69 44.98
C LEU A 193 -2.08 12.14 46.34
N VAL A 194 -1.06 11.28 46.37
CA VAL A 194 -0.48 10.76 47.62
C VAL A 194 0.11 11.90 48.44
N ALA A 195 0.91 12.79 47.83
CA ALA A 195 1.46 13.96 48.51
C ALA A 195 0.36 14.84 49.11
N TYR A 196 -0.66 15.14 48.31
CA TYR A 196 -1.83 15.91 48.73
C TYR A 196 -2.56 15.25 49.90
N ILE A 197 -2.78 13.94 49.85
CA ILE A 197 -3.40 13.17 50.94
C ILE A 197 -2.51 13.19 52.19
N THR A 198 -1.20 12.98 52.06
CA THR A 198 -0.30 13.05 53.23
C THR A 198 -0.26 14.45 53.84
N GLU A 199 -0.35 15.51 53.05
CA GLU A 199 -0.37 16.87 53.58
C GLU A 199 -1.71 17.25 54.21
N ASN A 200 -2.84 16.84 53.59
CA ASN A 200 -4.18 17.25 54.01
C ASN A 200 -4.86 16.29 55.02
N LEU A 201 -4.46 15.02 55.06
CA LEU A 201 -5.01 14.03 56.00
C LEU A 201 -4.01 13.64 57.12
N MET A 202 -2.70 13.81 56.94
CA MET A 202 -1.69 13.50 57.99
C MET A 202 -1.05 14.71 58.66
N SER A 203 -1.63 15.90 58.53
CA SER A 203 -1.47 16.94 59.55
C SER A 203 -2.56 16.76 60.61
N PRO A 204 -2.34 16.05 61.73
CA PRO A 204 -3.05 16.41 62.95
C PRO A 204 -2.62 17.86 63.22
N ALA A 205 -3.59 18.74 63.37
CA ALA A 205 -3.38 20.15 63.67
C ALA A 205 -2.32 20.31 64.78
N LEU A 206 -1.09 20.65 64.39
CA LEU A 206 -0.09 21.17 65.31
C LEU A 206 -0.42 22.65 65.51
N SER A 207 -1.57 22.89 66.14
CA SER A 207 -2.13 24.20 66.45
C SER A 207 -3.03 24.09 67.68
N ARG A 208 -2.50 23.59 68.80
CA ARG A 208 -3.02 23.89 70.15
C ARG A 208 -2.03 23.57 71.26
N GLY A 209 -0.87 24.21 71.22
CA GLY A 209 0.19 24.01 72.22
C GLY A 209 0.86 25.32 72.65
N GLY A 210 0.08 26.35 72.89
CA GLY A 210 0.59 27.61 73.43
C GLY A 210 -0.56 28.42 74.00
N HIS A 211 -0.71 28.36 75.32
CA HIS A 211 -1.26 29.36 76.25
C HIS A 211 -1.79 28.65 77.52
N ALA A 212 -0.96 28.56 78.55
CA ALA A 212 -1.41 28.75 79.93
C ALA A 212 -0.18 29.11 80.79
N ALA A 213 -0.02 30.41 81.01
CA ALA A 213 0.87 30.95 82.03
C ALA A 213 0.15 30.96 83.40
N ALA A 214 0.96 30.84 84.45
CA ALA A 214 0.79 31.40 85.80
C ALA A 214 -0.41 30.94 86.67
N ALA A 215 -0.08 30.25 87.78
CA ALA A 215 -0.45 30.63 89.14
C ALA A 215 0.52 29.96 90.13
#